data_AF-A0A4R4BEQ4-F1
#
_entry.id   AF-A0A4R4BEQ4-F1
#
_cell.length_a   1.000
_cell.length_b   1.000
_cell.length_c   1.000
_cell.angle_alpha   90.00
_cell.angle_beta   90.00
_cell.angle_gamma   90.00
#
_symmetry.space_group_name_H-M   'P 1'
#
loop_
_entity.id
_entity.type
_entity.pdbx_description
1 polymer ?
#
loop_
_entity_poly.entity_id
_entity_poly.type
_entity_poly.pdbx_seq_one_letter_code
_entity_poly.pdbx_strand_id
1 'polypeptide(L)'
;MNFKINRTLFIEKLEKASATVDVKNPMPALQGVLLECNPQGMVLMDSDGTETVTLVTRFNVNSRDCTEPGRCFLQLLRFLKRLRNSKGNSSVLNIKTMS
;
A
#
# COMPACT_ATOMS: atom_id res chain seq x y z
N MET A 1 -9.25 7.72 -3.85
CA MET A 1 -8.15 7.92 -2.87
C MET A 1 -6.96 8.55 -3.58
N ASN A 2 -6.39 9.61 -2.99
CA ASN A 2 -5.29 10.39 -3.54
C ASN A 2 -4.32 10.83 -2.43
N PHE A 3 -3.09 10.32 -2.46
CA PHE A 3 -2.07 10.64 -1.45
C PHE A 3 -0.64 10.68 -2.00
N LYS A 4 0.24 11.31 -1.23
CA LYS A 4 1.68 11.44 -1.46
C LYS A 4 2.45 10.64 -0.42
N ILE A 5 3.46 9.90 -0.86
CA ILE A 5 4.32 9.13 0.04
C ILE A 5 5.74 9.05 -0.49
N ASN A 6 6.73 9.00 0.42
CA ASN A 6 8.11 8.72 0.03
C ASN A 6 8.19 7.35 -0.67
N ARG A 7 8.83 7.33 -1.84
CA ARG A 7 8.92 6.16 -2.71
C ARG A 7 9.61 4.99 -2.03
N THR A 8 10.76 5.23 -1.42
CA THR A 8 11.57 4.20 -0.76
C THR A 8 10.81 3.59 0.41
N LEU A 9 10.24 4.44 1.27
CA LEU A 9 9.41 4.01 2.39
C LEU A 9 8.21 3.17 1.92
N PHE A 10 7.54 3.60 0.85
CA PHE A 10 6.37 2.87 0.35
C PHE A 10 6.75 1.50 -0.21
N ILE A 11 7.82 1.42 -1.01
CA ILE A 11 8.32 0.14 -1.53
C ILE A 11 8.71 -0.79 -0.38
N GLU A 12 9.45 -0.30 0.63
CA GLU A 12 9.84 -1.10 1.80
C GLU A 12 8.63 -1.68 2.54
N LYS A 13 7.57 -0.87 2.72
CA LYS A 13 6.33 -1.31 3.39
C LYS A 13 5.58 -2.33 2.55
N LEU A 14 5.51 -2.14 1.24
CA LEU A 14 4.90 -3.11 0.33
C LEU A 14 5.70 -4.41 0.27
N GLU A 15 7.03 -4.38 0.32
CA GLU A 15 7.86 -5.58 0.36
C GLU A 15 7.63 -6.39 1.64
N LYS A 16 7.56 -5.70 2.79
CA LYS A 16 7.20 -6.33 4.08
C LYS A 16 5.82 -6.98 4.04
N ALA A 17 4.83 -6.30 3.49
CA ALA A 17 3.49 -6.87 3.31
C ALA A 17 3.49 -8.03 2.30
N SER A 18 4.40 -8.05 1.31
CA SER A 18 4.44 -9.10 0.28
C SER A 18 4.98 -10.42 0.77
N ALA A 19 5.79 -10.40 1.83
CA ALA A 19 6.37 -11.60 2.41
C ALA A 19 5.31 -12.48 3.09
N THR A 20 4.15 -11.92 3.43
CA THR A 20 3.09 -12.59 4.18
C THR A 20 1.92 -13.03 3.30
N VAL A 21 1.80 -12.46 2.09
CA VAL A 21 0.71 -12.78 1.15
C VAL A 21 0.88 -14.18 0.59
N ASP A 22 -0.09 -15.06 0.84
CA ASP A 22 -0.21 -16.32 0.13
C ASP A 22 -1.02 -16.16 -1.16
N VAL A 23 -0.31 -16.06 -2.29
CA VAL A 23 -0.94 -15.95 -3.62
C VAL A 23 -1.67 -17.22 -4.08
N LYS A 24 -1.49 -18.34 -3.38
CA LYS A 24 -2.21 -19.60 -3.62
C LYS A 24 -3.35 -19.83 -2.63
N ASN A 25 -3.63 -18.85 -1.76
CA ASN A 25 -4.68 -18.97 -0.76
C ASN A 25 -6.02 -19.33 -1.44
N PRO A 26 -6.76 -20.33 -0.95
CA PRO A 26 -8.03 -20.74 -1.56
C PRO A 26 -9.10 -19.64 -1.52
N MET A 27 -8.94 -18.63 -0.65
CA MET A 27 -9.79 -17.44 -0.60
C MET A 27 -9.15 -16.29 -1.41
N PRO A 28 -9.71 -15.89 -2.58
CA PRO A 28 -9.11 -14.86 -3.43
C PRO A 28 -8.97 -13.48 -2.76
N ALA A 29 -9.84 -13.18 -1.80
CA ALA A 29 -9.78 -11.94 -1.02
C ALA A 29 -8.53 -11.83 -0.12
N LEU A 30 -7.82 -12.94 0.13
CA LEU A 30 -6.57 -12.99 0.90
C LEU A 30 -5.32 -13.00 0.03
N GLN A 31 -5.47 -12.99 -1.31
CA GLN A 31 -4.32 -13.01 -2.23
C GLN A 31 -3.74 -11.62 -2.49
N GLY A 32 -3.91 -10.68 -1.56
CA GLY A 32 -3.52 -9.29 -1.74
C GLY A 32 -3.66 -8.48 -0.46
N VAL A 33 -3.42 -7.18 -0.56
CA VAL A 33 -3.28 -6.31 0.60
C VAL A 33 -4.33 -5.21 0.55
N LEU A 34 -5.00 -5.00 1.67
CA LEU A 34 -5.82 -3.82 1.88
C LEU A 34 -4.90 -2.62 2.15
N LEU A 35 -4.97 -1.63 1.27
CA LEU A 35 -4.36 -0.31 1.48
C LEU A 35 -5.46 0.66 1.93
N GLU A 36 -5.33 1.20 3.13
CA GLU A 36 -6.15 2.30 3.62
C GLU A 36 -5.28 3.54 3.82
N CYS A 37 -5.81 4.70 3.44
CA CYS A 37 -5.11 5.97 3.61
C CYS A 37 -6.08 7.07 4.05
N ASN A 38 -5.65 7.86 5.02
CA ASN A 38 -6.34 9.01 5.57
C ASN A 38 -5.32 10.12 5.94
N PRO A 39 -5.75 11.29 6.43
CA PRO A 39 -4.82 12.37 6.78
C PRO A 39 -3.82 12.03 7.88
N GLN A 40 -4.13 11.04 8.73
CA GLN A 40 -3.25 10.59 9.81
C GLN A 40 -2.15 9.64 9.31
N GLY A 41 -2.39 8.95 8.19
CA GLY A 41 -1.42 8.00 7.67
C GLY A 41 -1.98 6.99 6.66
N MET A 42 -1.23 5.91 6.55
CA MET A 42 -1.48 4.79 5.67
C MET A 42 -1.39 3.50 6.47
N VAL A 43 -2.28 2.56 6.17
CA VAL A 43 -2.28 1.19 6.68
C VAL A 43 -2.21 0.23 5.51
N LEU A 44 -1.32 -0.74 5.60
CA LEU A 44 -1.30 -1.93 4.75
C LEU A 44 -1.66 -3.13 5.62
N MET A 45 -2.69 -3.88 5.23
CA MET A 45 -3.16 -5.05 5.96
C MET A 45 -3.23 -6.26 5.04
N ASP A 46 -2.67 -7.36 5.53
CA ASP A 46 -2.65 -8.66 4.89
C ASP A 46 -3.09 -9.74 5.89
N SER A 47 -3.65 -10.83 5.40
CA SER A 47 -4.06 -11.98 6.24
C SER A 47 -4.07 -13.27 5.42
N ASP A 48 -3.69 -14.37 6.07
CA ASP A 48 -3.79 -15.73 5.51
C ASP A 48 -5.04 -16.48 6.01
N GLY A 49 -5.89 -15.82 6.80
CA GLY A 49 -7.10 -16.39 7.41
C GLY A 49 -6.88 -16.91 8.84
N THR A 50 -5.64 -17.00 9.30
CA THR A 50 -5.27 -17.36 10.67
C THR A 50 -4.59 -16.19 11.38
N GLU A 51 -3.64 -15.56 10.72
CA GLU A 51 -2.91 -14.38 11.21
C GLU A 51 -3.24 -13.15 10.36
N THR A 52 -3.02 -11.97 10.94
CA THR A 52 -3.18 -10.69 10.24
C THR A 52 -1.96 -9.83 10.51
N VAL A 53 -1.33 -9.35 9.44
CA VAL A 53 -0.19 -8.43 9.51
C VAL A 53 -0.68 -7.04 9.15
N THR A 54 -0.47 -6.09 10.06
CA THR A 54 -0.86 -4.69 9.87
C THR A 54 0.37 -3.79 9.95
N LEU A 55 0.69 -3.10 8.86
CA LEU A 55 1.78 -2.15 8.78
C LEU A 55 1.24 -0.72 8.74
N VAL A 56 1.56 0.05 9.78
CA VAL A 56 1.15 1.44 9.89
C VAL A 56 2.30 2.37 9.49
N THR A 57 1.97 3.40 8.71
CA THR A 57 2.84 4.53 8.38
C THR A 57 2.11 5.80 8.72
N ARG A 58 2.64 6.60 9.65
CA ARG A 58 2.03 7.87 10.06
C ARG A 58 2.51 8.99 9.14
N PHE A 59 1.59 9.85 8.73
CA PHE A 59 1.92 11.09 8.03
C PHE A 59 2.15 12.21 9.03
N ASN A 60 2.86 13.24 8.59
CA ASN A 60 2.92 14.48 9.34
C ASN A 60 1.55 15.17 9.21
N VAL A 61 0.94 15.55 10.32
CA VAL A 61 -0.41 16.18 10.30
C VAL A 61 -0.44 17.46 9.45
N ASN A 62 0.71 18.10 9.26
CA ASN A 62 0.85 19.35 8.50
C ASN A 62 1.20 19.15 7.01
N SER A 63 1.57 17.96 6.55
CA SER A 63 2.11 17.75 5.20
C SER A 63 1.05 17.70 4.09
N ARG A 64 -0.25 17.64 4.43
CA ARG A 64 -1.35 17.41 3.46
C ARG A 64 -1.06 16.23 2.52
N ASP A 65 -0.43 15.18 3.05
CA ASP A 65 -0.02 14.02 2.27
C ASP A 65 -1.22 13.24 1.74
N CYS A 66 -2.36 13.22 2.45
CA CYS A 66 -3.61 12.64 1.95
C CYS A 66 -4.60 13.76 1.62
N THR A 67 -5.03 13.82 0.36
CA THR A 67 -6.02 14.82 -0.12
C THR A 67 -7.40 14.21 -0.28
N GLU A 68 -7.47 12.92 -0.63
CA GLU A 68 -8.71 12.16 -0.70
C GLU A 68 -8.50 10.84 0.04
N PRO A 69 -9.05 10.69 1.25
CA PRO A 69 -9.01 9.44 1.98
C PRO A 69 -9.69 8.31 1.21
N GLY A 70 -9.33 7.08 1.54
CA GLY A 70 -10.03 5.92 1.04
C GLY A 70 -9.26 4.64 1.23
N ARG A 71 -9.79 3.57 0.64
CA ARG A 71 -9.22 2.24 0.70
C ARG A 71 -9.27 1.56 -0.64
N CYS A 72 -8.30 0.72 -0.93
CA CYS A 72 -8.32 -0.17 -2.10
C CYS A 72 -7.64 -1.50 -1.79
N PHE A 73 -8.02 -2.51 -2.55
CA PHE A 73 -7.35 -3.81 -2.50
C PHE A 73 -6.27 -3.85 -3.58
N LEU A 74 -5.05 -4.22 -3.20
CA LEU A 74 -3.89 -4.26 -4.08
C LEU A 74 -3.47 -5.71 -4.37
N GLN A 75 -3.38 -6.04 -5.66
CA GLN A 75 -2.60 -7.20 -6.11
C GLN A 75 -1.10 -6.87 -5.99
N LEU A 76 -0.57 -7.11 -4.81
CA LEU A 76 0.67 -6.52 -4.32
C LEU A 76 1.89 -6.84 -5.20
N LEU A 77 2.05 -8.09 -5.64
CA LEU A 77 3.17 -8.48 -6.51
C LEU A 77 3.16 -7.75 -7.86
N ARG A 78 1.98 -7.60 -8.47
CA ARG A 78 1.84 -6.89 -9.74
C ARG A 78 2.11 -5.40 -9.55
N PHE A 79 1.63 -4.84 -8.44
CA PHE A 79 1.81 -3.44 -8.10
C PHE A 79 3.29 -3.10 -7.84
N LEU A 80 3.98 -3.91 -7.02
CA LEU A 80 5.43 -3.80 -6.76
C LEU A 80 6.26 -3.88 -8.05
N LYS A 81 5.95 -4.83 -8.94
CA LYS A 81 6.64 -4.96 -10.23
C LYS A 81 6.49 -3.71 -11.08
N ARG A 82 5.28 -3.13 -11.16
CA ARG A 82 5.03 -1.87 -11.88
C ARG A 82 5.78 -0.70 -11.25
N LEU A 83 5.76 -0.61 -9.92
CA LEU A 83 6.49 0.41 -9.16
C LEU A 83 7.98 0.37 -9.43
N ARG A 84 8.63 -0.80 -9.33
CA ARG A 84 10.07 -0.95 -9.62
C ARG A 84 10.44 -0.56 -11.05
N ASN A 85 9.58 -0.90 -12.01
CA ASN A 85 9.84 -0.64 -13.43
C ASN A 85 9.51 0.79 -13.86
N SER A 86 8.84 1.60 -13.02
CA SER A 86 8.54 2.99 -13.37
C SER A 86 9.83 3.82 -13.39
N LYS A 87 10.15 4.44 -14.53
CA LYS A 87 11.35 5.29 -14.75
C LYS A 87 11.35 6.62 -13.96
N GLY A 88 10.43 6.82 -13.02
CA GLY A 88 10.33 8.05 -12.23
C GLY A 88 11.33 8.05 -11.08
N ASN A 89 12.34 8.93 -11.15
CA ASN A 89 13.29 9.22 -10.07
C ASN A 89 12.71 10.14 -8.97
N SER A 90 11.39 10.38 -8.98
CA SER A 90 10.75 11.17 -7.93
C SER A 90 10.84 10.44 -6.59
N SER A 91 11.47 11.08 -5.61
CA SER A 91 11.54 10.61 -4.22
C SER A 91 10.17 10.52 -3.55
N VAL A 92 9.15 11.16 -4.13
CA VAL A 92 7.74 11.15 -3.70
C VAL A 92 6.88 10.56 -4.81
N LEU A 93 6.00 9.64 -4.44
CA LEU A 93 4.97 9.06 -5.30
C LEU A 93 3.62 9.73 -5.04
N ASN A 94 2.91 10.07 -6.11
CA ASN A 94 1.50 10.42 -6.05
C ASN A 94 0.68 9.18 -6.42
N ILE A 95 -0.05 8.64 -5.45
CA ILE A 95 -0.91 7.48 -5.66
C ILE A 95 -2.34 7.98 -5.80
N LYS A 96 -2.91 7.80 -6.99
CA LYS A 96 -4.31 8.09 -7.29
C LYS A 96 -5.02 6.82 -7.72
N THR A 97 -6.13 6.52 -7.05
CA THR A 97 -7.06 5.46 -7.45
C THR A 97 -8.26 6.12 -8.10
N MET A 98 -8.64 5.66 -9.29
CA MET A 98 -9.88 6.10 -9.94
C MET A 98 -11.04 5.37 -9.28
N SER A 99 -12.03 6.13 -8.82
CA SER A 99 -13.38 5.68 -8.46
C SER A 99 -14.21 5.47 -9.72
#